data_AF-A0A7X8JBN9-F1
#
_entry.id   AF-A0A7X8JBN9-F1
#
_cell.length_a   1.000
_cell.length_b   1.000
_cell.length_c   1.000
_cell.angle_alpha   90.00
_cell.angle_beta   90.00
_cell.angle_gamma   90.00
#
_symmetry.space_group_name_H-M   'P 1'
#
loop_
_entity.id
_entity.type
_entity.pdbx_description
1 polymer ?
#
loop_
_entity_poly.entity_id
_entity_poly.type
_entity_poly.pdbx_seq_one_letter_code
_entity_poly.pdbx_strand_id
1 'polypeptide(L)'
;MPQEARSRSKTRLSKYECALQLQEILHKSNITPVMTMVIFEFLEDIIEKRVTIDPTIYEHIEDLFAEKIRLAIYGERAEAIIHAKAKAYLIVLLEITHHANLLTGIGVELQNLRAITQTKVYVKLDPKKVKVTKEGIDFIKAVEEIREKKLQGDSLVGKLEEVTMDRVAAIVNKYMPKVDKEYEDVIVIDTVQA
;
A
#
# COMPACT_ATOMS: atom_id res chain seq x y z
N MET A 1 -25.41 -13.68 41.27
CA MET A 1 -25.66 -14.19 39.90
C MET A 1 -25.24 -13.11 38.90
N PRO A 2 -24.58 -13.48 37.79
CA PRO A 2 -23.86 -12.55 36.93
C PRO A 2 -24.79 -11.91 35.89
N GLN A 3 -24.61 -10.63 35.60
CA GLN A 3 -25.06 -10.03 34.34
C GLN A 3 -23.84 -9.65 33.52
N GLU A 4 -23.56 -10.56 32.58
CA GLU A 4 -22.92 -10.36 31.29
C GLU A 4 -22.27 -8.99 31.07
N ALA A 5 -20.95 -8.98 31.24
CA ALA A 5 -20.10 -8.07 30.49
C ALA A 5 -20.37 -8.30 29.01
N ARG A 6 -21.24 -7.47 28.41
CA ARG A 6 -21.37 -7.34 26.96
C ARG A 6 -19.98 -6.99 26.43
N SER A 7 -19.25 -8.01 25.99
CA SER A 7 -18.03 -7.82 25.22
C SER A 7 -18.45 -7.00 24.01
N ARG A 8 -18.08 -5.71 23.98
CA ARG A 8 -18.11 -4.92 22.76
C ARG A 8 -17.23 -5.67 21.77
N SER A 9 -17.85 -6.44 20.89
CA SER A 9 -17.23 -6.93 19.67
C SER A 9 -16.62 -5.68 19.01
N LYS A 10 -15.29 -5.55 19.09
CA LYS A 10 -14.57 -4.57 18.27
C LYS A 10 -14.83 -5.02 16.84
N THR A 11 -15.77 -4.38 16.16
CA THR A 11 -16.10 -4.67 14.77
C THR A 11 -14.79 -4.61 13.98
N ARG A 12 -14.25 -5.76 13.57
CA ARG A 12 -13.05 -5.81 12.73
C ARG A 12 -13.42 -5.17 11.40
N LEU A 13 -12.62 -4.20 10.96
CA LEU A 13 -12.78 -3.62 9.63
C LEU A 13 -12.63 -4.73 8.57
N SER A 14 -13.45 -4.66 7.54
CA SER A 14 -13.33 -5.48 6.33
C SER A 14 -12.07 -5.07 5.54
N LYS A 15 -11.59 -5.98 4.67
CA LYS A 15 -10.44 -5.70 3.79
C LYS A 15 -10.69 -4.50 2.86
N TYR A 16 -11.94 -4.28 2.46
CA TYR A 16 -12.35 -3.14 1.67
C TYR A 16 -12.21 -1.82 2.45
N GLU A 17 -12.70 -1.77 3.69
CA GLU A 17 -12.56 -0.59 4.54
C GLU A 17 -11.10 -0.25 4.85
N CYS A 18 -10.25 -1.27 5.04
CA CYS A 18 -8.80 -1.07 5.16
C CYS A 18 -8.19 -0.51 3.88
N ALA A 19 -8.60 -0.99 2.70
CA ALA A 19 -8.12 -0.48 1.40
C ALA A 19 -8.52 0.99 1.17
N LEU A 20 -9.73 1.40 1.56
CA LEU A 20 -10.16 2.80 1.50
C LEU A 20 -9.35 3.69 2.46
N GLN A 21 -9.04 3.22 3.67
CA GLN A 21 -8.20 3.95 4.61
C GLN A 21 -6.77 4.12 4.10
N LEU A 22 -6.20 3.08 3.48
CA LEU A 22 -4.90 3.13 2.84
C LEU A 22 -4.86 4.23 1.75
N GLN A 23 -5.89 4.26 0.90
CA GLN A 23 -6.05 5.29 -0.12
C GLN A 23 -6.13 6.70 0.48
N GLU A 24 -6.89 6.88 1.56
CA GLU A 24 -7.05 8.16 2.25
C GLU A 24 -5.72 8.64 2.88
N ILE A 25 -4.96 7.74 3.51
CA ILE A 25 -3.66 8.06 4.12
C ILE A 25 -2.69 8.59 3.07
N LEU A 26 -2.61 7.93 1.92
CA LEU A 26 -1.69 8.32 0.84
C LEU A 26 -2.05 9.71 0.29
N HIS A 27 -3.34 9.98 0.05
CA HIS A 27 -3.79 11.30 -0.40
C HIS A 27 -3.51 12.41 0.62
N LYS A 28 -3.73 12.15 1.92
CA LYS A 28 -3.58 13.20 2.95
C LYS A 28 -2.13 13.49 3.33
N SER A 29 -1.24 12.52 3.17
CA SER A 29 0.15 12.63 3.63
C SER A 29 1.13 13.09 2.55
N ASN A 30 0.70 13.19 1.28
CA ASN A 30 1.54 13.51 0.12
C ASN A 30 2.82 12.66 0.05
N ILE A 31 2.79 11.44 0.61
CA ILE A 31 3.96 10.56 0.61
C ILE A 31 4.05 9.69 -0.65
N THR A 32 3.00 9.65 -1.44
CA THR A 32 2.89 8.76 -2.60
C THR A 32 4.12 8.77 -3.51
N PRO A 33 4.76 9.90 -3.86
CA PRO A 33 5.99 9.88 -4.66
C PRO A 33 7.15 9.15 -3.97
N VAL A 34 7.35 9.39 -2.67
CA VAL A 34 8.37 8.69 -1.87
C VAL A 34 8.06 7.21 -1.77
N MET A 35 6.78 6.85 -1.56
CA MET A 35 6.32 5.47 -1.55
C MET A 35 6.63 4.76 -2.87
N THR A 36 6.38 5.42 -4.01
CA THR A 36 6.70 4.88 -5.34
C THR A 36 8.18 4.56 -5.47
N MET A 37 9.06 5.49 -5.08
CA MET A 37 10.51 5.30 -5.16
C MET A 37 11.00 4.17 -4.25
N VAL A 38 10.49 4.09 -3.01
CA VAL A 38 10.91 3.04 -2.07
C VAL A 38 10.40 1.66 -2.51
N ILE A 39 9.16 1.56 -3.03
CA ILE A 39 8.67 0.31 -3.61
C ILE A 39 9.56 -0.11 -4.78
N PHE A 40 9.89 0.82 -5.68
CA PHE A 40 10.76 0.53 -6.82
C PHE A 40 12.12 -0.04 -6.38
N GLU A 41 12.86 0.68 -5.53
CA GLU A 41 14.19 0.26 -5.07
C GLU A 41 14.13 -1.07 -4.31
N PHE A 42 13.11 -1.26 -3.47
CA PHE A 42 12.92 -2.50 -2.72
C PHE A 42 12.68 -3.71 -3.63
N LEU A 43 11.86 -3.56 -4.69
CA LEU A 43 11.60 -4.65 -5.63
C LEU A 43 12.85 -4.98 -6.46
N GLU A 44 13.61 -3.98 -6.90
CA GLU A 44 14.91 -4.18 -7.57
C GLU A 44 15.90 -4.93 -6.67
N ASP A 45 16.02 -4.53 -5.39
CA ASP A 45 16.92 -5.18 -4.43
C ASP A 45 16.61 -6.66 -4.22
N ILE A 46 15.32 -7.03 -4.26
CA ILE A 46 14.89 -8.44 -4.19
C ILE A 46 15.31 -9.19 -5.47
N ILE A 47 15.13 -8.60 -6.66
CA ILE A 47 15.51 -9.22 -7.94
C ILE A 47 17.02 -9.44 -7.99
N GLU A 48 17.79 -8.43 -7.59
CA GLU A 48 19.25 -8.46 -7.61
C GLU A 48 19.86 -9.21 -6.41
N LYS A 49 19.03 -9.67 -5.46
CA LYS A 49 19.45 -10.35 -4.22
C LYS A 49 20.41 -9.49 -3.38
N ARG A 50 20.23 -8.16 -3.41
CA ARG A 50 20.99 -7.20 -2.57
C ARG A 50 20.49 -7.16 -1.13
N VAL A 51 19.27 -7.66 -0.88
CA VAL A 51 18.64 -7.71 0.44
C VAL A 51 18.49 -9.15 0.96
N THR A 52 18.68 -9.34 2.27
CA THR A 52 18.42 -10.61 2.94
C THR A 52 16.96 -10.69 3.36
N ILE A 53 16.29 -11.80 3.03
CA ILE A 53 14.88 -12.02 3.37
C ILE A 53 14.77 -12.67 4.76
N ASP A 54 15.02 -11.88 5.79
CA ASP A 54 14.86 -12.24 7.19
C ASP A 54 14.32 -11.00 7.97
N PRO A 55 14.28 -10.97 9.32
CA PRO A 55 13.83 -9.78 10.04
C PRO A 55 14.57 -8.47 9.70
N THR A 56 15.81 -8.50 9.18
CA THR A 56 16.57 -7.29 8.80
C THR A 56 16.02 -6.64 7.53
N ILE A 57 15.13 -7.30 6.79
CA ILE A 57 14.44 -6.68 5.64
C ILE A 57 13.66 -5.43 6.04
N TYR A 58 13.17 -5.38 7.29
CA TYR A 58 12.44 -4.23 7.80
C TYR A 58 13.36 -3.03 8.03
N GLU A 59 14.58 -3.28 8.52
CA GLU A 59 15.61 -2.26 8.70
C GLU A 59 16.03 -1.69 7.33
N HIS A 60 16.22 -2.58 6.34
CA HIS A 60 16.51 -2.17 4.95
C HIS A 60 15.45 -1.23 4.38
N ILE A 61 14.16 -1.58 4.48
CA ILE A 61 13.07 -0.73 3.98
C ILE A 61 12.98 0.58 4.79
N GLU A 62 13.19 0.53 6.11
CA GLU A 62 13.22 1.73 6.96
C GLU A 62 14.33 2.69 6.51
N ASP A 63 15.52 2.17 6.19
CA ASP A 63 16.65 2.96 5.69
C ASP A 63 16.36 3.60 4.33
N LEU A 64 15.73 2.87 3.40
CA LEU A 64 15.27 3.43 2.12
C LEU A 64 14.32 4.62 2.33
N PHE A 65 13.34 4.49 3.24
CA PHE A 65 12.46 5.60 3.59
C PHE A 65 13.22 6.76 4.23
N ALA A 66 14.12 6.48 5.17
CA ALA A 66 14.90 7.50 5.85
C ALA A 66 15.73 8.32 4.86
N GLU A 67 16.37 7.67 3.89
CA GLU A 67 17.13 8.33 2.81
C GLU A 67 16.25 9.30 2.02
N LYS A 68 15.08 8.87 1.52
CA LYS A 68 14.22 9.74 0.69
C LYS A 68 13.57 10.86 1.51
N ILE A 69 13.22 10.60 2.77
CA ILE A 69 12.66 11.61 3.68
C ILE A 69 13.71 12.69 3.98
N ARG A 70 14.99 12.31 4.20
CA ARG A 70 16.10 13.26 4.38
C ARG A 70 16.24 14.19 3.19
N LEU A 71 16.09 13.67 1.96
CA LEU A 71 16.13 14.49 0.73
C LEU A 71 14.94 15.46 0.61
N ALA A 72 13.77 15.10 1.13
CA ALA A 72 12.56 15.90 1.04
C ALA A 72 12.44 16.99 2.13
N ILE A 73 13.13 16.83 3.26
CA ILE A 73 13.06 17.75 4.41
C ILE A 73 14.38 18.53 4.51
N TYR A 74 14.37 19.78 4.05
CA TYR A 74 15.47 20.72 4.34
C TYR A 74 15.45 21.14 5.82
N GLY A 75 16.53 20.88 6.55
CA GLY A 75 16.79 21.41 7.91
C GLY A 75 17.15 20.37 8.97
N GLU A 76 17.79 20.81 10.06
CA GLU A 76 18.14 19.98 11.23
C GLU A 76 16.87 19.52 11.96
N ARG A 77 16.27 18.40 11.52
CA ARG A 77 15.35 17.64 12.36
C ARG A 77 16.12 16.50 13.01
N ALA A 78 15.79 16.22 14.28
CA ALA A 78 16.37 15.12 15.02
C ALA A 78 16.09 13.79 14.30
N GLU A 79 17.15 13.01 14.06
CA GLU A 79 17.14 11.70 13.39
C GLU A 79 16.00 10.77 13.85
N ALA A 80 15.67 10.84 15.14
CA ALA A 80 14.56 10.11 15.76
C ALA A 80 13.20 10.35 15.08
N ILE A 81 12.93 11.55 14.56
CA ILE A 81 11.67 11.88 13.87
C ILE A 81 11.62 11.22 12.50
N ILE A 82 12.76 11.13 11.81
CA ILE A 82 12.86 10.50 10.47
C ILE A 82 12.58 9.00 10.61
N HIS A 83 13.25 8.33 11.55
CA HIS A 83 13.03 6.91 11.82
C HIS A 83 11.60 6.60 12.27
N ALA A 84 11.02 7.42 13.17
CA ALA A 84 9.63 7.24 13.59
C ALA A 84 8.64 7.32 12.42
N LYS A 85 8.90 8.21 11.45
CA LYS A 85 8.10 8.32 10.22
C LYS A 85 8.35 7.14 9.28
N ALA A 86 9.60 6.79 9.02
CA ALA A 86 9.98 5.67 8.16
C ALA A 86 9.31 4.36 8.61
N LYS A 87 9.31 4.10 9.92
CA LYS A 87 8.62 2.95 10.52
C LYS A 87 7.10 2.94 10.29
N ALA A 88 6.45 4.10 10.32
CA ALA A 88 5.03 4.20 10.01
C ALA A 88 4.75 3.91 8.52
N TYR A 89 5.66 4.31 7.63
CA TYR A 89 5.51 4.12 6.18
C TYR A 89 5.91 2.73 5.70
N LEU A 90 6.79 2.04 6.41
CA LEU A 90 7.07 0.62 6.22
C LEU A 90 5.78 -0.21 6.18
N ILE A 91 4.87 0.05 7.12
CA ILE A 91 3.57 -0.64 7.19
C ILE A 91 2.79 -0.43 5.89
N VAL A 92 2.68 0.82 5.45
CA VAL A 92 1.97 1.21 4.23
C VAL A 92 2.56 0.51 3.00
N LEU A 93 3.89 0.43 2.90
CA LEU A 93 4.57 -0.26 1.80
C LEU A 93 4.24 -1.76 1.78
N LEU A 94 4.28 -2.42 2.94
CA LEU A 94 3.99 -3.86 3.04
C LEU A 94 2.54 -4.17 2.67
N GLU A 95 1.60 -3.30 3.05
CA GLU A 95 0.20 -3.39 2.63
C GLU A 95 0.05 -3.32 1.11
N ILE A 96 0.67 -2.32 0.49
CA ILE A 96 0.58 -2.12 -0.97
C ILE A 96 1.20 -3.32 -1.69
N THR A 97 2.45 -3.65 -1.36
CA THR A 97 3.21 -4.71 -2.05
C THR A 97 2.54 -6.09 -1.91
N HIS A 98 1.95 -6.39 -0.75
CA HIS A 98 1.23 -7.64 -0.54
C HIS A 98 -0.13 -7.65 -1.26
N HIS A 99 -0.98 -6.65 -1.01
CA HIS A 99 -2.36 -6.69 -1.48
C HIS A 99 -2.50 -6.41 -2.98
N ALA A 100 -1.62 -5.57 -3.55
CA ALA A 100 -1.49 -5.38 -4.99
C ALA A 100 -0.72 -6.52 -5.68
N ASN A 101 -0.30 -7.55 -4.93
CA ASN A 101 0.37 -8.74 -5.44
C ASN A 101 1.69 -8.40 -6.17
N LEU A 102 2.47 -7.43 -5.69
CA LEU A 102 3.80 -7.10 -6.24
C LEU A 102 4.86 -8.11 -5.79
N LEU A 103 4.66 -8.69 -4.60
CA LEU A 103 5.50 -9.72 -4.00
C LEU A 103 4.68 -10.95 -3.60
N THR A 104 5.28 -12.13 -3.74
CA THR A 104 4.81 -13.36 -3.06
C THR A 104 5.66 -13.65 -1.83
N GLY A 105 5.26 -14.61 -1.00
CA GLY A 105 6.05 -15.07 0.15
C GLY A 105 6.07 -14.12 1.35
N ILE A 106 5.39 -12.98 1.26
CA ILE A 106 5.09 -12.08 2.37
C ILE A 106 3.61 -12.25 2.70
N GLY A 107 3.30 -12.59 3.95
CA GLY A 107 1.96 -12.53 4.50
C GLY A 107 1.85 -11.34 5.44
N VAL A 108 0.85 -10.48 5.24
CA VAL A 108 0.63 -9.30 6.07
C VAL A 108 -0.77 -9.36 6.68
N GLU A 109 -0.83 -9.26 8.01
CA GLU A 109 -2.09 -9.14 8.74
C GLU A 109 -2.21 -7.76 9.39
N LEU A 110 -3.10 -6.94 8.84
CA LEU A 110 -3.50 -5.65 9.43
C LEU A 110 -4.34 -5.85 10.68
N GLN A 111 -3.95 -5.16 11.76
CA GLN A 111 -4.85 -4.87 12.87
C GLN A 111 -5.31 -3.40 12.83
N ASN A 112 -6.56 -3.20 13.25
CA ASN A 112 -7.36 -1.97 13.14
C ASN A 112 -6.55 -0.66 13.29
N LEU A 113 -6.56 0.17 12.24
CA LEU A 113 -5.88 1.49 12.21
C LEU A 113 -6.63 2.57 13.01
N ARG A 114 -7.94 2.41 13.23
CA ARG A 114 -8.78 3.46 13.84
C ARG A 114 -8.83 3.43 15.37
N ALA A 115 -8.31 2.39 16.01
CA ALA A 115 -8.35 2.28 17.45
C ALA A 115 -6.99 1.89 18.01
N ILE A 116 -6.43 2.83 18.78
CA ILE A 116 -5.24 2.75 19.65
C ILE A 116 -4.00 3.41 19.03
N THR A 117 -3.35 4.19 19.88
CA THR A 117 -2.04 4.85 19.80
C THR A 117 -0.87 4.01 19.26
N GLN A 118 -1.08 2.75 18.89
CA GLN A 118 -0.07 1.85 18.31
C GLN A 118 -0.73 0.85 17.33
N THR A 119 -0.37 0.95 16.06
CA THR A 119 -0.65 -0.07 15.04
C THR A 119 0.29 -1.25 15.24
N LYS A 120 -0.25 -2.48 15.30
CA LYS A 120 0.55 -3.72 15.28
C LYS A 120 0.34 -4.41 13.94
N VAL A 121 1.42 -4.63 13.20
CA VAL A 121 1.41 -5.38 11.95
C VAL A 121 2.09 -6.70 12.20
N TYR A 122 1.41 -7.78 11.85
CA TYR A 122 2.00 -9.12 11.89
C TYR A 122 2.41 -9.46 10.47
N VAL A 123 3.71 -9.51 10.25
CA VAL A 123 4.30 -9.86 8.97
C VAL A 123 4.95 -11.24 9.10
N LYS A 124 4.57 -12.14 8.20
CA LYS A 124 5.16 -13.47 8.08
C LYS A 124 5.91 -13.56 6.77
N LEU A 125 7.22 -13.69 6.85
CA LEU A 125 8.10 -13.88 5.70
C LEU A 125 8.37 -15.38 5.52
N ASP A 126 8.20 -15.89 4.31
CA ASP A 126 8.70 -17.19 3.88
C ASP A 126 9.84 -16.98 2.89
N PRO A 127 11.11 -16.99 3.35
CA PRO A 127 12.27 -16.61 2.54
C PRO A 127 12.40 -17.44 1.25
N LYS A 128 11.89 -18.69 1.26
CA LYS A 128 11.93 -19.59 0.10
C LYS A 128 10.91 -19.22 -0.98
N LYS A 129 9.90 -18.42 -0.64
CA LYS A 129 8.80 -18.02 -1.52
C LYS A 129 8.79 -16.53 -1.86
N VAL A 130 9.64 -15.72 -1.23
CA VAL A 130 9.73 -14.30 -1.55
C VAL A 130 10.31 -14.10 -2.94
N LYS A 131 9.49 -13.52 -3.82
CA LYS A 131 9.80 -13.23 -5.22
C LYS A 131 8.98 -12.05 -5.69
N VAL A 132 9.54 -11.27 -6.61
CA VAL A 132 8.79 -10.26 -7.38
C VAL A 132 7.88 -10.96 -8.38
N THR A 133 6.61 -10.58 -8.38
CA THR A 133 5.61 -11.12 -9.30
C THR A 133 5.68 -10.41 -10.65
N LYS A 134 4.86 -10.85 -11.62
CA LYS A 134 4.67 -10.10 -12.87
C LYS A 134 4.19 -8.66 -12.60
N GLU A 135 3.23 -8.47 -11.69
CA GLU A 135 2.73 -7.14 -11.35
C GLU A 135 3.81 -6.26 -10.72
N GLY A 136 4.71 -6.84 -9.93
CA GLY A 136 5.88 -6.13 -9.40
C GLY A 136 6.86 -5.73 -10.50
N ILE A 137 7.11 -6.60 -11.48
CA ILE A 137 7.95 -6.26 -12.65
C ILE A 137 7.30 -5.16 -13.49
N ASP A 138 5.99 -5.22 -13.71
CA ASP A 138 5.26 -4.21 -14.47
C ASP A 138 5.25 -2.86 -13.72
N PHE A 139 5.23 -2.87 -12.38
CA PHE A 139 5.45 -1.67 -11.57
C PHE A 139 6.85 -1.08 -11.79
N ILE A 140 7.91 -1.89 -11.74
CA ILE A 140 9.29 -1.44 -11.96
C ILE A 140 9.40 -0.74 -13.32
N LYS A 141 8.91 -1.38 -14.38
CA LYS A 141 8.94 -0.82 -15.75
C LYS A 141 8.22 0.52 -15.86
N ALA A 142 7.06 0.67 -15.20
CA ALA A 142 6.33 1.94 -15.21
C ALA A 142 7.15 3.08 -14.59
N VAL A 143 7.93 2.80 -13.55
CA VAL A 143 8.85 3.78 -12.94
C VAL A 143 10.07 4.04 -13.83
N GLU A 144 10.63 3.01 -14.47
CA GLU A 144 11.72 3.16 -15.43
C GLU A 144 11.33 4.05 -16.62
N GLU A 145 10.12 3.89 -17.16
CA GLU A 145 9.59 4.75 -18.22
C GLU A 145 9.52 6.24 -17.82
N ILE A 146 9.17 6.52 -16.56
CA ILE A 146 9.18 7.90 -16.02
C ILE A 146 10.61 8.45 -16.04
N ARG A 147 11.58 7.63 -15.61
CA ARG A 147 13.00 7.99 -15.60
C ARG A 147 13.53 8.26 -17.01
N GLU A 148 13.17 7.42 -17.99
CA GLU A 148 13.55 7.60 -19.40
C GLU A 148 13.00 8.89 -20.00
N LYS A 149 11.78 9.28 -19.62
CA LYS A 149 11.13 10.52 -20.07
C LYS A 149 11.74 11.80 -19.47
N LYS A 150 12.67 11.67 -18.50
CA LYS A 150 13.39 12.81 -17.85
C LYS A 150 12.45 13.90 -17.34
N LEU A 151 11.29 13.52 -16.81
CA LEU A 151 10.31 14.46 -16.24
C LEU A 151 10.89 15.22 -15.04
N GLN A 152 10.40 16.43 -14.79
CA GLN A 152 10.85 17.31 -13.70
C GLN A 152 9.67 18.03 -13.03
N GLY A 153 9.87 18.48 -11.80
CA GLY A 153 8.89 19.26 -11.03
C GLY A 153 7.55 18.52 -10.88
N ASP A 154 6.44 19.26 -10.99
CA ASP A 154 5.08 18.74 -10.79
C ASP A 154 4.72 17.59 -11.73
N SER A 155 5.28 17.58 -12.95
CA SER A 155 5.04 16.50 -13.92
C SER A 155 5.63 15.17 -13.44
N LEU A 156 6.81 15.22 -12.82
CA LEU A 156 7.45 14.04 -12.22
C LEU A 156 6.65 13.57 -11.01
N VAL A 157 6.29 14.49 -10.12
CA VAL A 157 5.50 14.20 -8.92
C VAL A 157 4.20 13.51 -9.30
N GLY A 158 3.39 14.12 -10.17
CA GLY A 158 2.10 13.57 -10.58
C GLY A 158 2.22 12.17 -11.21
N LYS A 159 3.27 11.92 -12.00
CA LYS A 159 3.49 10.58 -12.59
C LYS A 159 3.92 9.54 -11.56
N LEU A 160 4.76 9.90 -10.60
CA LEU A 160 5.10 8.99 -9.51
C LEU A 160 3.88 8.69 -8.64
N GLU A 161 3.02 9.68 -8.39
CA GLU A 161 1.77 9.49 -7.65
C GLU A 161 0.83 8.51 -8.36
N GLU A 162 0.61 8.72 -9.66
CA GLU A 162 -0.25 7.88 -10.51
C GLU A 162 0.12 6.39 -10.40
N VAL A 163 1.42 6.06 -10.52
CA VAL A 163 1.89 4.66 -10.49
C VAL A 163 1.53 3.94 -9.19
N THR A 164 1.71 4.56 -8.03
CA THR A 164 1.34 3.92 -6.75
C THR A 164 -0.17 3.94 -6.52
N MET A 165 -0.85 5.02 -6.91
CA MET A 165 -2.30 5.14 -6.75
C MET A 165 -3.07 4.13 -7.61
N ASP A 166 -2.57 3.78 -8.79
CA ASP A 166 -3.13 2.72 -9.62
C ASP A 166 -3.09 1.36 -8.92
N ARG A 167 -2.00 1.07 -8.19
CA ARG A 167 -1.89 -0.16 -7.39
C ARG A 167 -2.86 -0.15 -6.22
N VAL A 168 -3.04 0.99 -5.57
CA VAL A 168 -4.02 1.14 -4.49
C VAL A 168 -5.45 1.00 -5.01
N ALA A 169 -5.77 1.58 -6.17
CA ALA A 169 -7.07 1.41 -6.82
C ALA A 169 -7.35 -0.06 -7.15
N ALA A 170 -6.34 -0.80 -7.63
CA ALA A 170 -6.48 -2.24 -7.85
C ALA A 170 -6.78 -3.02 -6.56
N ILE A 171 -6.18 -2.63 -5.42
CA ILE A 171 -6.49 -3.22 -4.10
C ILE A 171 -7.94 -2.94 -3.70
N VAL A 172 -8.38 -1.68 -3.83
CA VAL A 172 -9.76 -1.27 -3.51
C VAL A 172 -10.76 -2.07 -4.35
N ASN A 173 -10.56 -2.14 -5.66
CA ASN A 173 -11.41 -2.89 -6.59
C ASN A 173 -11.43 -4.39 -6.28
N LYS A 174 -10.29 -4.97 -5.93
CA LYS A 174 -10.15 -6.40 -5.57
C LYS A 174 -10.98 -6.77 -4.35
N TYR A 175 -11.06 -5.88 -3.36
CA TYR A 175 -11.80 -6.13 -2.11
C TYR A 175 -13.19 -5.51 -2.09
N MET A 176 -13.55 -4.73 -3.11
CA MET A 176 -14.87 -4.14 -3.24
C MET A 176 -15.92 -5.24 -3.12
N PRO A 177 -16.89 -5.11 -2.18
CA PRO A 177 -18.00 -6.03 -2.11
C PRO A 177 -18.65 -6.08 -3.49
N LYS A 178 -18.80 -7.28 -4.06
CA LYS A 178 -19.64 -7.45 -5.22
C LYS A 178 -21.05 -7.08 -4.74
N VAL A 179 -21.53 -5.92 -5.16
CA VAL A 179 -22.97 -5.66 -5.11
C VAL A 179 -23.55 -6.72 -6.02
N ASP A 180 -24.30 -7.67 -5.47
CA ASP A 180 -25.12 -8.56 -6.29
C ASP A 180 -26.00 -7.65 -7.12
N LYS A 181 -25.62 -7.44 -8.38
CA LYS A 181 -26.54 -6.92 -9.38
C LYS A 181 -27.50 -8.07 -9.63
N GLU A 182 -28.57 -8.14 -8.85
CA GLU A 182 -29.81 -8.72 -9.34
C GLU A 182 -30.16 -7.96 -10.63
N TYR A 183 -29.86 -8.60 -11.76
CA TYR A 183 -30.50 -8.27 -13.02
C TYR A 183 -31.97 -8.69 -12.86
N GLU A 184 -32.84 -7.72 -12.55
CA GLU A 184 -34.20 -7.82 -13.07
C GLU A 184 -34.19 -7.23 -14.47
N ASP A 185 -34.25 -8.11 -15.46
CA ASP A 185 -34.74 -7.78 -16.79
C ASP A 185 -36.11 -7.10 -16.64
N VAL A 186 -36.16 -5.78 -16.79
CA VAL A 186 -37.40 -5.08 -17.10
C VAL A 186 -37.18 -4.33 -18.40
N ILE A 187 -37.62 -4.98 -19.48
CA ILE A 187 -37.99 -4.32 -20.72
C ILE A 187 -39.19 -3.43 -20.39
N VAL A 188 -39.04 -2.11 -20.45
CA VAL A 188 -40.18 -1.20 -20.52
C VAL A 188 -40.46 -0.94 -22.00
N ILE A 189 -41.47 -1.62 -22.52
CA ILE A 189 -42.17 -1.22 -23.75
C ILE A 189 -43.14 -0.12 -23.32
N ASP A 190 -42.84 1.13 -23.64
CA ASP A 190 -43.88 2.16 -23.67
C ASP A 190 -44.64 2.04 -24.99
N THR A 191 -45.79 1.36 -24.89
CA THR A 191 -47.02 1.46 -25.68
C THR A 191 -46.93 1.98 -27.11
N VAL A 192 -47.32 1.08 -28.03
CA VAL A 192 -47.94 1.46 -29.31
C VAL A 192 -49.32 2.05 -29.03
N GLN A 193 -49.58 3.28 -29.53
CA GLN A 193 -50.79 3.80 -30.21
C GLN A 193 -50.89 5.33 -30.02
N ALA A 194 -51.25 6.14 -31.01
CA ALA A 194 -52.05 5.87 -32.21
C ALA A 194 -51.41 6.39 -33.51
#